data_AF-A0A814S3Y9-F1
#
_entry.id   AF-A0A814S3Y9-F1
#
_cell.length_a   1.000
_cell.length_b   1.000
_cell.length_c   1.000
_cell.angle_alpha   90.00
_cell.angle_beta   90.00
_cell.angle_gamma   90.00
#
_symmetry.space_group_name_H-M   'P 1'
#
loop_
_entity.id
_entity.type
_entity.pdbx_description
1 polymer ?
#
loop_
_entity_poly.entity_id
_entity_poly.type
_entity_poly.pdbx_seq_one_letter_code
_entity_poly.pdbx_strand_id
1 'polypeptide(L)'
;MGAQYLQGEGNNQVFDICNQLGCLVDDQNKSELAESISDVCNQIVDNTGQENYSSSLDYFKSKQVYERVNEIVQDANLCQAVIDWLIKGEMDNNGASSLSDVSLGSYHEFEDSEGNDERQLGQQGFRSFIEYLRSSISEHKIQLNCEVTKVMSEWYKNRFICGAYSYHSVRSSREDHELLQKPYIPGKLPRILFAGEAIHTRFFFTIHGAFESGIHEAQQILSIFEDNQ
;
A
#
# COMPACT_ATOMS: atom_id res chain seq x y z
N MET A 1 3.02 6.94 6.20
CA MET A 1 4.36 6.45 6.64
C MET A 1 5.03 5.46 5.68
N GLY A 2 4.56 5.25 4.44
CA GLY A 2 5.00 4.09 3.62
C GLY A 2 6.33 4.19 2.87
N ALA A 3 6.82 5.39 2.53
CA ALA A 3 7.95 5.47 1.59
C ALA A 3 9.28 4.94 2.16
N GLN A 4 9.41 4.85 3.48
CA GLN A 4 10.63 4.39 4.16
C GLN A 4 10.69 2.87 4.34
N TYR A 5 9.56 2.17 4.19
CA TYR A 5 9.44 0.73 4.36
C TYR A 5 9.39 0.03 3.01
N LEU A 6 10.14 -1.06 2.89
CA LEU A 6 10.26 -1.83 1.68
C LEU A 6 9.89 -3.27 1.99
N GLN A 7 8.67 -3.64 1.59
CA GLN A 7 8.05 -4.95 1.84
C GLN A 7 8.42 -5.97 0.77
N GLY A 8 8.53 -7.25 1.15
CA GLY A 8 8.71 -8.35 0.21
C GLY A 8 10.11 -8.42 -0.41
N GLU A 9 10.75 -9.58 -0.26
CA GLU A 9 12.05 -9.88 -0.86
C GLU A 9 11.89 -10.60 -2.20
N GLY A 10 10.89 -11.49 -2.29
CA GLY A 10 10.59 -12.25 -3.50
C GLY A 10 9.95 -11.40 -4.60
N ASN A 11 10.48 -11.49 -5.83
CA ASN A 11 9.96 -10.79 -7.02
C ASN A 11 9.84 -9.26 -6.90
N ASN A 12 10.56 -8.63 -5.96
CA ASN A 12 10.54 -7.20 -5.76
C ASN A 12 11.81 -6.54 -6.33
N GLN A 13 11.74 -6.01 -7.56
CA GLN A 13 12.89 -5.35 -8.19
C GLN A 13 13.34 -4.09 -7.45
N VAL A 14 12.45 -3.40 -6.74
CA VAL A 14 12.81 -2.23 -5.93
C VAL A 14 13.65 -2.69 -4.74
N PHE A 15 13.30 -3.83 -4.14
CA PHE A 15 14.12 -4.47 -3.11
C PHE A 15 15.49 -4.84 -3.64
N ASP A 16 15.56 -5.48 -4.82
CA ASP A 16 16.84 -5.86 -5.44
C ASP A 16 17.76 -4.64 -5.64
N ILE A 17 17.21 -3.54 -6.14
CA ILE A 17 17.96 -2.29 -6.35
C ILE A 17 18.43 -1.71 -5.01
N CYS A 18 17.55 -1.59 -4.02
CA CYS A 18 17.91 -1.05 -2.70
C CYS A 18 18.93 -1.93 -1.97
N ASN A 19 18.85 -3.25 -2.14
CA ASN A 19 19.80 -4.23 -1.62
C ASN A 19 21.17 -4.10 -2.30
N GLN A 20 21.21 -4.01 -3.63
CA GLN A 20 22.45 -3.78 -4.40
C GLN A 20 23.14 -2.46 -4.00
N LEU A 21 22.35 -1.44 -3.67
CA LEU A 21 22.85 -0.15 -3.21
C LEU A 21 23.22 -0.12 -1.72
N GLY A 22 23.06 -1.23 -0.99
CA GLY A 22 23.37 -1.32 0.45
C GLY A 22 22.54 -0.36 1.30
N CYS A 23 21.31 -0.08 0.89
CA CYS A 23 20.45 0.92 1.52
C CYS A 23 19.49 0.32 2.56
N LEU A 24 19.38 -1.00 2.64
CA LEU A 24 18.43 -1.68 3.53
C LEU A 24 19.02 -1.86 4.93
N VAL A 25 18.21 -1.59 5.95
CA VAL A 25 18.49 -1.92 7.35
C VAL A 25 17.28 -2.60 7.98
N ASP A 26 17.53 -3.48 8.94
CA ASP A 26 16.48 -4.10 9.74
C ASP A 26 16.08 -3.17 10.89
N ASP A 27 14.79 -3.12 11.20
CA ASP A 27 14.31 -2.41 12.39
C ASP A 27 14.63 -3.24 13.65
N GLN A 28 15.66 -2.84 14.38
CA GLN A 28 16.15 -3.56 15.57
C GLN A 28 15.62 -2.98 16.91
N ASN A 29 14.84 -1.89 16.88
CA ASN A 29 14.42 -1.18 18.10
C ASN A 29 12.90 -1.03 18.16
N LYS A 30 12.19 -2.15 18.22
CA LYS A 30 10.78 -2.15 18.61
C LYS A 30 10.67 -2.16 20.14
N SER A 31 9.84 -1.25 20.67
CA SER A 31 9.48 -1.30 22.09
C SER A 31 8.62 -2.54 22.35
N GLU A 32 8.88 -3.30 23.40
CA GLU A 32 8.05 -4.46 23.82
C GLU A 32 6.56 -4.08 23.93
N LEU A 33 6.28 -2.85 24.37
CA LEU A 33 4.92 -2.30 24.42
C LEU A 33 4.30 -2.12 23.02
N ALA A 34 5.08 -1.68 22.04
CA ALA A 34 4.61 -1.48 20.67
C ALA A 34 4.34 -2.82 19.98
N GLU A 35 5.21 -3.81 20.19
CA GLU A 35 4.99 -5.19 19.73
C GLU A 35 3.73 -5.78 20.35
N SER A 36 3.56 -5.66 21.67
CA SER A 36 2.38 -6.16 22.38
C SER A 36 1.08 -5.54 21.87
N ILE A 37 1.09 -4.23 21.56
CA ILE A 37 -0.06 -3.52 20.98
C ILE A 37 -0.31 -4.01 19.54
N SER A 38 0.74 -4.12 18.73
CA SER A 38 0.63 -4.61 17.34
C SER A 38 0.07 -6.02 17.28
N ASP A 39 0.52 -6.92 18.15
CA ASP A 39 0.03 -8.29 18.25
C ASP A 39 -1.45 -8.34 18.62
N VAL A 40 -1.89 -7.49 19.56
CA VAL A 40 -3.31 -7.38 19.91
C VAL A 40 -4.14 -6.93 18.70
N CYS A 41 -3.65 -5.96 17.93
CA CYS A 41 -4.32 -5.48 16.73
C CYS A 41 -4.43 -6.57 15.65
N ASN A 42 -3.31 -7.24 15.34
CA ASN A 42 -3.28 -8.33 14.36
C ASN A 42 -4.24 -9.46 14.74
N GLN A 43 -4.23 -9.88 16.00
CA GLN A 43 -5.18 -10.90 16.49
C GLN A 43 -6.65 -10.48 16.37
N ILE A 44 -6.97 -9.19 16.53
CA ILE A 44 -8.34 -8.71 16.37
C ILE A 44 -8.75 -8.81 14.89
N VAL A 45 -7.86 -8.45 13.97
CA VAL A 45 -8.07 -8.54 12.50
C VAL A 45 -8.26 -10.00 12.05
N ASP A 46 -7.43 -10.93 12.54
CA ASP A 46 -7.52 -12.35 12.18
C ASP A 46 -8.82 -12.99 12.66
N ASN A 47 -9.30 -12.64 13.86
CA ASN A 47 -10.45 -13.30 14.50
C ASN A 47 -11.82 -12.86 13.97
N THR A 48 -11.87 -11.75 13.25
CA THR A 48 -13.11 -11.16 12.69
C THR A 48 -13.44 -11.60 11.28
N GLY A 49 -12.55 -12.33 10.61
CA GLY A 49 -12.76 -12.88 9.26
C GLY A 49 -13.89 -13.91 9.14
N GLN A 50 -14.68 -14.14 10.20
CA GLN A 50 -15.84 -15.03 10.17
C GLN A 50 -17.19 -14.31 9.97
N GLU A 51 -17.26 -12.97 9.99
CA GLU A 51 -18.52 -12.24 9.82
C GLU A 51 -18.44 -11.10 8.78
N ASN A 52 -19.14 -11.30 7.64
CA ASN A 52 -19.63 -10.32 6.66
C ASN A 52 -18.65 -9.25 6.10
N TYR A 53 -18.20 -9.52 4.86
CA TYR A 53 -17.46 -8.64 3.92
C TYR A 53 -18.06 -7.24 3.64
N SER A 54 -19.30 -6.97 4.07
CA SER A 54 -20.03 -5.73 3.80
C SER A 54 -19.96 -4.67 4.92
N SER A 55 -19.18 -4.94 5.97
CA SER A 55 -18.99 -4.02 7.09
C SER A 55 -17.77 -3.12 6.87
N SER A 56 -17.87 -1.88 7.34
CA SER A 56 -16.79 -0.91 7.35
C SER A 56 -15.76 -1.20 8.43
N LEU A 57 -14.50 -0.86 8.15
CA LEU A 57 -13.41 -0.89 9.13
C LEU A 57 -13.66 0.12 10.29
N ASP A 58 -14.59 1.05 10.10
CA ASP A 58 -15.07 2.10 11.04
C ASP A 58 -15.29 1.64 12.48
N TYR A 59 -15.55 0.36 12.67
CA TYR A 59 -15.86 -0.19 13.97
C TYR A 59 -15.35 -1.61 14.08
N PHE A 60 -14.06 -1.77 13.84
CA PHE A 60 -13.31 -2.93 14.30
C PHE A 60 -13.15 -2.91 15.81
N LYS A 61 -14.32 -3.00 16.46
CA LYS A 61 -14.59 -2.85 17.88
C LYS A 61 -13.56 -1.94 18.54
N SER A 62 -13.63 -0.62 18.33
CA SER A 62 -12.84 0.33 19.12
C SER A 62 -13.01 0.05 20.62
N LYS A 63 -14.17 -0.50 21.03
CA LYS A 63 -14.37 -1.14 22.33
C LYS A 63 -13.45 -2.35 22.61
N GLN A 64 -13.30 -3.34 21.72
CA GLN A 64 -12.40 -4.49 21.94
C GLN A 64 -10.92 -4.11 21.84
N VAL A 65 -10.53 -3.24 20.89
CA VAL A 65 -9.17 -2.69 20.86
C VAL A 65 -8.92 -1.93 22.16
N TYR A 66 -9.84 -1.06 22.59
CA TYR A 66 -9.73 -0.36 23.87
C TYR A 66 -9.65 -1.32 25.05
N GLU A 67 -10.54 -2.32 25.15
CA GLU A 67 -10.56 -3.30 26.23
C GLU A 67 -9.22 -4.06 26.31
N ARG A 68 -8.72 -4.56 25.18
CA ARG A 68 -7.46 -5.33 25.13
C ARG A 68 -6.21 -4.46 25.29
N VAL A 69 -6.18 -3.26 24.72
CA VAL A 69 -5.08 -2.30 24.96
C VAL A 69 -5.10 -1.85 26.42
N ASN A 70 -6.28 -1.69 27.03
CA ASN A 70 -6.40 -1.31 28.44
C ASN A 70 -5.94 -2.42 29.40
N GLU A 71 -5.98 -3.69 29.01
CA GLU A 71 -5.36 -4.78 29.77
C GLU A 71 -3.82 -4.61 29.89
N ILE A 72 -3.20 -4.04 28.86
CA ILE A 72 -1.74 -3.82 28.78
C ILE A 72 -1.35 -2.48 29.41
N VAL A 73 -2.04 -1.43 29.01
CA VAL A 73 -1.66 -0.03 29.26
C VAL A 73 -2.21 0.47 30.59
N GLN A 74 -3.43 0.07 30.96
CA GLN A 74 -4.13 0.46 32.19
C GLN A 74 -4.24 1.97 32.43
N ASP A 75 -4.20 2.77 31.36
CA ASP A 75 -4.36 4.22 31.38
C ASP A 75 -5.29 4.64 30.24
N ALA A 76 -6.43 5.25 30.59
CA ALA A 76 -7.46 5.60 29.62
C ALA A 76 -7.00 6.60 28.54
N ASN A 77 -6.13 7.56 28.90
CA ASN A 77 -5.65 8.55 27.96
C ASN A 77 -4.65 7.93 26.98
N LEU A 78 -3.77 7.05 27.47
CA LEU A 78 -2.80 6.34 26.65
C LEU A 78 -3.49 5.29 25.76
N CYS A 79 -4.51 4.59 26.26
CA CYS A 79 -5.37 3.72 25.45
C CYS A 79 -6.00 4.49 24.28
N GLN A 80 -6.56 5.68 24.55
CA GLN A 80 -7.14 6.51 23.50
C GLN A 80 -6.07 6.98 22.51
N ALA A 81 -4.90 7.40 22.97
CA ALA A 81 -3.80 7.82 22.10
C ALA A 81 -3.30 6.68 21.19
N VAL A 82 -3.25 5.45 21.70
CA VAL A 82 -2.91 4.25 20.91
C VAL A 82 -3.97 3.99 19.85
N ILE A 83 -5.25 4.07 20.19
CA ILE A 83 -6.35 3.90 19.24
C ILE A 83 -6.31 4.98 18.15
N ASP A 84 -6.11 6.24 18.53
CA ASP A 84 -6.01 7.34 17.57
C ASP A 84 -4.81 7.16 16.63
N TRP A 85 -3.68 6.67 17.16
CA TRP A 85 -2.49 6.33 16.38
C TRP A 85 -2.76 5.19 15.40
N LEU A 86 -3.41 4.11 15.86
CA LEU A 86 -3.80 2.96 15.02
C LEU A 86 -4.74 3.40 13.91
N ILE A 87 -5.83 4.11 14.23
CA ILE A 87 -6.80 4.61 13.24
C ILE A 87 -6.10 5.45 12.18
N LYS A 88 -5.21 6.35 12.60
CA LYS A 88 -4.45 7.18 11.67
C LYS A 88 -3.49 6.35 10.82
N GLY A 89 -2.85 5.33 11.40
CA GLY A 89 -2.02 4.38 10.68
C GLY A 89 -2.79 3.63 9.60
N GLU A 90 -3.99 3.14 9.93
CA GLU A 90 -4.85 2.45 8.97
C GLU A 90 -5.35 3.35 7.85
N MET A 91 -5.74 4.58 8.18
CA MET A 91 -6.12 5.59 7.18
C MET A 91 -4.96 5.93 6.26
N ASP A 92 -3.74 6.06 6.81
CA ASP A 92 -2.52 6.29 6.05
C ASP A 92 -2.21 5.09 5.13
N ASN A 93 -2.35 3.86 5.62
CA ASN A 93 -2.03 2.65 4.86
C ASN A 93 -3.00 2.49 3.68
N ASN A 94 -4.30 2.64 3.94
CA ASN A 94 -5.35 2.48 2.94
C ASN A 94 -5.58 3.73 2.08
N GLY A 95 -4.87 4.84 2.35
CA GLY A 95 -5.08 6.11 1.64
C GLY A 95 -6.50 6.67 1.80
N ALA A 96 -7.20 6.28 2.87
CA ALA A 96 -8.61 6.57 3.08
C ALA A 96 -8.80 7.82 3.97
N SER A 97 -9.81 8.62 3.65
CA SER A 97 -10.21 9.77 4.49
C SER A 97 -11.07 9.37 5.69
N SER A 98 -11.55 8.13 5.72
CA SER A 98 -12.36 7.55 6.79
C SER A 98 -12.27 6.02 6.76
N LEU A 99 -12.19 5.38 7.93
CA LEU A 99 -12.27 3.92 8.02
C LEU A 99 -13.68 3.39 7.75
N SER A 100 -14.70 4.26 7.76
CA SER A 100 -16.08 3.98 7.33
C SER A 100 -16.17 3.42 5.94
N ASP A 101 -15.21 3.77 5.11
CA ASP A 101 -15.26 3.45 3.70
C ASP A 101 -14.34 2.29 3.37
N VAL A 102 -13.42 1.88 4.24
CA VAL A 102 -12.47 0.78 4.03
C VAL A 102 -13.14 -0.56 4.33
N SER A 103 -13.06 -1.51 3.39
CA SER A 103 -13.59 -2.86 3.58
C SER A 103 -12.67 -3.68 4.48
N LEU A 104 -13.24 -4.34 5.49
CA LEU A 104 -12.49 -5.33 6.26
C LEU A 104 -11.99 -6.48 5.37
N GLY A 105 -12.82 -6.94 4.44
CA GLY A 105 -12.51 -8.13 3.62
C GLY A 105 -11.24 -7.97 2.79
N SER A 106 -10.80 -6.74 2.56
CA SER A 106 -9.59 -6.41 1.80
C SER A 106 -8.30 -6.96 2.40
N TYR A 107 -8.20 -7.07 3.73
CA TYR A 107 -7.00 -7.58 4.42
C TYR A 107 -6.76 -9.07 4.18
N HIS A 108 -7.81 -9.84 3.87
CA HIS A 108 -7.65 -11.26 3.52
C HIS A 108 -7.35 -11.49 2.04
N GLU A 109 -7.59 -10.48 1.22
CA GLU A 109 -7.35 -10.56 -0.21
C GLU A 109 -5.95 -10.10 -0.60
N PHE A 110 -5.33 -9.27 0.25
CA PHE A 110 -3.93 -8.94 0.13
C PHE A 110 -3.08 -10.14 0.56
N GLU A 111 -2.06 -10.46 -0.24
CA GLU A 111 -1.04 -11.44 0.13
C GLU A 111 0.27 -10.69 0.30
N ASP A 112 0.85 -10.78 1.51
CA ASP A 112 2.19 -10.29 1.75
C ASP A 112 3.18 -11.02 0.85
N SER A 113 4.13 -10.26 0.31
CA SER A 113 5.23 -10.83 -0.45
C SER A 113 6.19 -11.53 0.50
N GLU A 114 6.68 -12.71 0.13
CA GLU A 114 7.61 -13.47 0.98
C GLU A 114 8.84 -12.62 1.39
N GLY A 115 9.21 -12.64 2.67
CA GLY A 115 10.42 -11.98 3.18
C GLY A 115 10.19 -11.16 4.46
N ASN A 116 11.08 -10.21 4.73
CA ASN A 116 10.90 -9.25 5.82
C ASN A 116 10.04 -8.06 5.36
N ASP A 117 8.88 -7.87 6.00
CA ASP A 117 7.89 -6.85 5.65
C ASP A 117 8.21 -5.45 6.22
N GLU A 118 9.26 -5.34 7.02
CA GLU A 118 9.59 -4.11 7.75
C GLU A 118 11.04 -3.68 7.55
N ARG A 119 11.55 -3.77 6.32
CA ARG A 119 12.88 -3.22 6.01
C ARG A 119 12.81 -1.72 5.83
N GLN A 120 13.76 -1.02 6.44
CA GLN A 120 13.87 0.42 6.31
C GLN A 120 14.98 0.81 5.35
N LEU A 121 14.83 1.97 4.72
CA LEU A 121 15.96 2.64 4.08
C LEU A 121 16.85 3.27 5.17
N GLY A 122 18.07 2.73 5.35
CA GLY A 122 19.01 3.08 6.42
C GLY A 122 19.68 4.46 6.29
N GLN A 123 20.90 4.64 6.82
CA GLN A 123 21.56 5.98 6.81
C GLN A 123 21.83 6.55 5.41
N GLN A 124 21.99 5.70 4.39
CA GLN A 124 22.04 6.15 3.00
C GLN A 124 20.63 6.43 2.43
N GLY A 125 19.59 5.86 3.02
CA GLY A 125 18.20 6.28 2.91
C GLY A 125 17.71 6.44 1.47
N PHE A 126 16.85 7.42 1.28
CA PHE A 126 16.46 7.89 -0.04
C PHE A 126 17.62 8.55 -0.80
N ARG A 127 18.75 8.89 -0.17
CA ARG A 127 19.80 9.68 -0.83
C ARG A 127 20.33 8.95 -2.05
N SER A 128 20.65 7.66 -1.94
CA SER A 128 21.16 6.88 -3.07
C SER A 128 20.14 6.78 -4.21
N PHE A 129 18.87 6.55 -3.86
CA PHE A 129 17.78 6.52 -4.82
C PHE A 129 17.51 7.89 -5.48
N ILE A 130 17.55 8.96 -4.70
CA ILE A 130 17.38 10.34 -5.17
C ILE A 130 18.58 10.79 -5.99
N GLU A 131 19.80 10.37 -5.67
CA GLU A 131 20.98 10.64 -6.49
C GLU A 131 20.88 9.92 -7.85
N TYR A 132 20.38 8.67 -7.85
CA TYR A 132 20.04 7.95 -9.09
C TYR A 132 18.97 8.70 -9.90
N LEU A 133 17.84 9.08 -9.31
CA LEU A 133 16.79 9.84 -9.99
C LEU A 133 17.26 11.23 -10.45
N ARG A 134 18.09 11.90 -9.65
CA ARG A 134 18.69 13.21 -9.94
C ARG A 134 19.51 13.16 -11.22
N SER A 135 20.14 12.04 -11.56
CA SER A 135 20.87 11.91 -12.83
C SER A 135 20.01 12.24 -14.05
N SER A 136 18.69 12.09 -13.92
CA SER A 136 17.69 12.34 -14.96
C SER A 136 16.98 13.70 -14.83
N ILE A 137 17.28 14.50 -13.79
CA ILE A 137 16.66 15.80 -13.52
C ILE A 137 17.70 16.91 -13.69
N SER A 138 17.37 17.91 -14.50
CA SER A 138 18.25 19.05 -14.77
C SER A 138 18.55 19.88 -13.50
N GLU A 139 19.83 20.21 -13.27
CA GLU A 139 20.30 20.87 -12.03
C GLU A 139 19.58 22.17 -11.68
N HIS A 140 19.15 22.95 -12.68
CA HIS A 140 18.42 24.21 -12.45
C HIS A 140 17.05 24.05 -11.80
N LYS A 141 16.50 22.82 -11.76
CA LYS A 141 15.25 22.50 -11.07
C LYS A 141 15.46 22.09 -9.60
N ILE A 142 16.70 21.94 -9.16
CA ILE A 142 17.05 21.45 -7.83
C ILE A 142 17.52 22.64 -6.99
N GLN A 143 16.75 23.01 -5.97
CA GLN A 143 17.13 24.03 -5.01
C GLN A 143 17.85 23.38 -3.83
N LEU A 144 19.12 23.75 -3.62
CA LEU A 144 19.95 23.31 -2.50
C LEU A 144 20.13 24.44 -1.49
N ASN A 145 20.56 24.11 -0.26
CA ASN A 145 20.80 25.07 0.83
C ASN A 145 19.58 25.93 1.21
N CYS A 146 18.38 25.38 1.00
CA CYS A 146 17.12 25.98 1.40
C CYS A 146 16.51 25.11 2.49
N GLU A 147 16.02 25.74 3.57
CA GLU A 147 15.30 25.03 4.62
C GLU A 147 13.94 24.55 4.07
N VAL A 148 13.69 23.25 4.17
CA VAL A 148 12.39 22.68 3.84
C VAL A 148 11.48 22.88 5.04
N THR A 149 10.60 23.88 4.99
CA THR A 149 9.67 24.17 6.08
C THR A 149 8.43 23.27 6.10
N LYS A 150 8.08 22.69 4.94
CA LYS A 150 6.92 21.82 4.77
C LYS A 150 7.05 20.98 3.50
N VAL A 151 6.72 19.69 3.58
CA VAL A 151 6.50 18.82 2.44
C VAL A 151 5.03 18.40 2.46
N MET A 152 4.28 18.76 1.41
CA MET A 152 2.87 18.43 1.29
C MET A 152 2.55 18.09 -0.15
N SER A 153 2.05 16.88 -0.36
CA SER A 153 1.51 16.44 -1.64
C SER A 153 -0.01 16.54 -1.62
N GLU A 154 -0.61 17.11 -2.67
CA GLU A 154 -2.06 17.21 -2.83
C GLU A 154 -2.52 16.35 -4.02
N TRP A 155 -2.19 15.05 -3.99
CA TRP A 155 -2.47 14.11 -5.10
C TRP A 155 -3.94 14.14 -5.54
N TYR A 156 -4.87 14.24 -4.59
CA TYR A 156 -6.31 14.34 -4.85
C TYR A 156 -6.72 15.59 -5.65
N LYS A 157 -5.93 16.68 -5.60
CA LYS A 157 -6.17 17.90 -6.40
C LYS A 157 -5.57 17.82 -7.80
N ASN A 158 -4.66 16.88 -8.04
CA ASN A 158 -4.03 16.73 -9.35
C ASN A 158 -5.01 16.05 -10.31
N ARG A 159 -5.44 16.76 -11.36
CA ARG A 159 -6.41 16.28 -12.36
C ARG A 159 -6.01 15.02 -13.14
N PHE A 160 -4.74 14.61 -13.08
CA PHE A 160 -4.23 13.41 -13.74
C PHE A 160 -4.13 12.21 -12.80
N ILE A 161 -4.33 12.41 -11.49
CA ILE A 161 -4.06 11.39 -10.46
C ILE A 161 -5.30 11.20 -9.60
N CYS A 162 -5.97 12.29 -9.22
CA CYS A 162 -7.28 12.30 -8.56
C CYS A 162 -7.37 11.53 -7.22
N GLY A 163 -6.22 11.12 -6.67
CA GLY A 163 -6.12 10.27 -5.49
C GLY A 163 -4.68 9.80 -5.32
N ALA A 164 -4.40 9.00 -4.30
CA ALA A 164 -3.08 8.40 -4.12
C ALA A 164 -3.00 7.05 -4.85
N TYR A 165 -3.85 6.10 -4.46
CA TYR A 165 -3.96 4.75 -5.01
C TYR A 165 -5.35 4.17 -4.70
N SER A 166 -5.70 3.08 -5.36
CA SER A 166 -6.96 2.35 -5.14
C SER A 166 -6.97 1.62 -3.80
N TYR A 167 -8.16 1.41 -3.25
CA TYR A 167 -8.39 0.57 -2.08
C TYR A 167 -9.79 -0.06 -2.19
N HIS A 168 -9.99 -1.21 -1.58
CA HIS A 168 -11.32 -1.81 -1.50
C HIS A 168 -12.19 -1.05 -0.52
N SER A 169 -13.21 -0.39 -1.06
CA SER A 169 -14.26 0.17 -0.22
C SER A 169 -15.22 -0.91 0.27
N VAL A 170 -16.07 -0.62 1.27
CA VAL A 170 -17.15 -1.53 1.70
C VAL A 170 -18.16 -1.92 0.60
N ARG A 171 -18.11 -1.22 -0.54
CA ARG A 171 -18.95 -1.46 -1.72
C ARG A 171 -18.18 -2.08 -2.88
N SER A 172 -16.92 -2.44 -2.64
CA SER A 172 -16.01 -2.96 -3.65
C SER A 172 -15.38 -4.26 -3.16
N SER A 173 -15.00 -5.09 -4.12
CA SER A 173 -14.39 -6.38 -3.88
C SER A 173 -13.41 -6.72 -5.00
N ARG A 174 -12.66 -7.82 -4.83
CA ARG A 174 -11.76 -8.34 -5.86
C ARG A 174 -12.41 -8.46 -7.25
N GLU A 175 -13.70 -8.78 -7.33
CA GLU A 175 -14.42 -8.89 -8.59
C GLU A 175 -14.43 -7.57 -9.38
N ASP A 176 -14.33 -6.41 -8.74
CA ASP A 176 -14.22 -5.13 -9.43
C ASP A 176 -12.88 -5.01 -10.18
N HIS A 177 -11.79 -5.48 -9.58
CA HIS A 177 -10.48 -5.54 -10.25
C HIS A 177 -10.51 -6.52 -11.43
N GLU A 178 -11.14 -7.68 -11.27
CA GLU A 178 -11.34 -8.64 -12.36
C GLU A 178 -12.19 -8.06 -13.50
N LEU A 179 -13.18 -7.23 -13.17
CA LEU A 179 -13.99 -6.52 -14.16
C LEU A 179 -13.17 -5.45 -14.89
N LEU A 180 -12.35 -4.68 -14.17
CA LEU A 180 -11.46 -3.66 -14.75
C LEU A 180 -10.37 -4.28 -15.64
N GLN A 181 -9.90 -5.48 -15.33
CA GLN A 181 -8.93 -6.21 -16.15
C GLN A 181 -9.51 -6.69 -17.48
N LYS A 182 -10.84 -6.80 -17.61
CA LYS A 182 -11.46 -7.24 -18.87
C LYS A 182 -11.30 -6.16 -19.94
N PRO A 183 -10.75 -6.49 -21.12
CA PRO A 183 -10.65 -5.52 -22.20
C PRO A 183 -12.02 -5.19 -22.78
N TYR A 184 -12.16 -4.00 -23.36
CA TYR A 184 -13.35 -3.63 -24.12
C TYR A 184 -13.23 -4.14 -25.56
N ILE A 185 -14.18 -4.99 -25.96
CA ILE A 185 -14.20 -5.69 -27.25
C ILE A 185 -15.48 -5.34 -28.03
N PRO A 186 -15.50 -4.25 -28.81
CA PRO A 186 -16.66 -3.88 -29.65
C PRO A 186 -16.81 -4.75 -30.92
N GLY A 187 -16.10 -5.88 -31.01
CA GLY A 187 -16.03 -6.74 -32.19
C GLY A 187 -15.35 -8.06 -31.90
N LYS A 188 -14.39 -8.48 -32.75
CA LYS A 188 -13.65 -9.74 -32.54
C LYS A 188 -12.33 -9.57 -31.78
N LEU A 189 -11.78 -8.36 -31.77
CA LEU A 189 -10.49 -8.06 -31.16
C LEU A 189 -10.66 -6.97 -30.10
N PRO A 190 -9.92 -7.03 -28.98
CA PRO A 190 -9.95 -5.97 -27.99
C PRO A 190 -9.44 -4.67 -28.60
N ARG A 191 -10.07 -3.57 -28.19
CA ARG A 191 -9.74 -2.21 -28.66
C ARG A 191 -9.24 -1.31 -27.56
N ILE A 192 -9.65 -1.58 -26.33
CA ILE A 192 -9.18 -0.87 -25.14
C ILE A 192 -8.82 -1.95 -24.13
N LEU A 193 -7.60 -1.87 -23.62
CA LEU A 193 -7.07 -2.69 -22.54
C LEU A 193 -6.71 -1.77 -21.38
N PHE A 194 -6.73 -2.30 -20.16
CA PHE A 194 -6.50 -1.51 -18.94
C PHE A 194 -5.32 -2.10 -18.18
N ALA A 195 -4.39 -1.25 -17.77
CA ALA A 195 -3.26 -1.59 -16.91
C ALA A 195 -3.09 -0.52 -15.84
N GLY A 196 -2.36 -0.85 -14.78
CA GLY A 196 -2.12 0.04 -13.65
C GLY A 196 -2.41 -0.64 -12.31
N GLU A 197 -2.08 0.06 -11.22
CA GLU A 197 -2.20 -0.50 -9.86
C GLU A 197 -3.61 -1.01 -9.56
N ALA A 198 -4.65 -0.27 -9.99
CA ALA A 198 -6.04 -0.64 -9.75
C ALA A 198 -6.54 -1.84 -10.57
N ILE A 199 -5.70 -2.44 -11.42
CA ILE A 199 -6.10 -3.58 -12.27
C ILE A 199 -5.63 -4.91 -11.68
N HIS A 200 -4.54 -4.90 -10.92
CA HIS A 200 -3.94 -6.14 -10.44
C HIS A 200 -4.76 -6.76 -9.30
N THR A 201 -5.32 -7.95 -9.51
CA THR A 201 -6.29 -8.56 -8.57
C THR A 201 -5.71 -8.99 -7.21
N ARG A 202 -4.39 -9.17 -7.11
CA ARG A 202 -3.68 -9.52 -5.86
C ARG A 202 -2.91 -8.35 -5.25
N PHE A 203 -2.05 -7.72 -6.06
CA PHE A 203 -1.18 -6.61 -5.67
C PHE A 203 -1.67 -5.23 -6.13
N PHE A 204 -2.97 -4.94 -6.02
CA PHE A 204 -3.48 -3.57 -6.25
C PHE A 204 -2.81 -2.57 -5.28
N PHE A 205 -2.90 -1.26 -5.52
CA PHE A 205 -2.20 -0.18 -4.79
C PHE A 205 -0.65 -0.19 -4.82
N THR A 206 -0.02 -1.25 -5.31
CA THR A 206 1.45 -1.38 -5.32
C THR A 206 2.06 -0.98 -6.67
N ILE A 207 3.33 -0.56 -6.62
CA ILE A 207 4.12 -0.29 -7.83
C ILE A 207 4.35 -1.58 -8.64
N HIS A 208 4.61 -2.72 -7.97
CA HIS A 208 4.88 -3.97 -8.66
C HIS A 208 3.63 -4.53 -9.33
N GLY A 209 2.44 -4.44 -8.71
CA GLY A 209 1.18 -4.81 -9.38
C GLY A 209 0.86 -3.92 -10.59
N ALA A 210 1.18 -2.62 -10.52
CA ALA A 210 1.07 -1.73 -11.68
C ALA A 210 2.00 -2.15 -12.84
N PHE A 211 3.22 -2.57 -12.51
CA PHE A 211 4.19 -3.04 -13.49
C PHE A 211 3.77 -4.39 -14.11
N GLU A 212 3.39 -5.36 -13.28
CA GLU A 212 2.96 -6.69 -13.72
C GLU A 212 1.70 -6.63 -14.59
N SER A 213 0.72 -5.79 -14.24
CA SER A 213 -0.46 -5.57 -15.09
C SER A 213 -0.08 -4.99 -16.46
N GLY A 214 0.91 -4.09 -16.52
CA GLY A 214 1.44 -3.57 -17.79
C GLY A 214 2.09 -4.65 -18.67
N ILE A 215 2.87 -5.55 -18.07
CA ILE A 215 3.44 -6.71 -18.78
C ILE A 215 2.33 -7.62 -19.31
N HIS A 216 1.35 -7.92 -18.45
CA HIS A 216 0.23 -8.80 -18.80
C HIS A 216 -0.53 -8.29 -20.03
N GLU A 217 -0.90 -7.00 -20.05
CA GLU A 217 -1.60 -6.42 -21.20
C GLU A 217 -0.72 -6.33 -22.46
N ALA A 218 0.59 -6.08 -22.31
CA ALA A 218 1.52 -6.13 -23.43
C ALA A 218 1.59 -7.54 -24.06
N GLN A 219 1.56 -8.59 -23.24
CA GLN A 219 1.51 -9.98 -23.71
C GLN A 219 0.19 -10.30 -24.42
N GLN A 220 -0.95 -9.84 -23.91
CA GLN A 220 -2.23 -9.97 -24.61
C GLN A 220 -2.21 -9.30 -25.98
N ILE A 221 -1.63 -8.09 -26.07
CA ILE A 221 -1.48 -7.39 -27.35
C ILE A 221 -0.63 -8.21 -28.33
N LEU A 222 0.50 -8.76 -27.87
CA LEU A 222 1.39 -9.58 -28.70
C LEU A 222 0.68 -10.84 -29.20
N SER A 223 -0.03 -11.56 -28.34
CA SER A 223 -0.74 -12.79 -28.74
C SER A 223 -1.80 -12.50 -29.81
N ILE A 224 -2.49 -11.37 -29.73
CA ILE A 224 -3.43 -10.94 -30.76
C ILE A 224 -2.72 -10.72 -32.10
N PHE A 225 -1.54 -10.12 -32.11
CA PHE A 225 -0.80 -9.93 -33.36
C PHE A 225 -0.25 -11.24 -33.94
N GLU A 226 0.12 -12.18 -33.09
CA GLU A 226 0.61 -13.51 -33.51
C GLU A 226 -0.52 -14.39 -34.05
N ASP A 227 -1.70 -14.40 -33.42
CA ASP A 227 -2.87 -15.20 -33.84
C ASP A 227 -3.53 -14.69 -35.14
N ASN A 228 -3.23 -13.46 -35.56
CA ASN A 228 -3.75 -12.84 -36.79
C ASN A 228 -2.75 -12.83 -37.96
N GLN A 229 -1.61 -13.54 -37.83
CA GLN A 229 -0.68 -13.84 -38.94
C GLN A 229 -1.02 -15.20 -39.59
#